data_AF-A0A808FN16-F1
#
_entry.id   AF-A0A808FN16-F1
#
_cell.length_a   1.000
_cell.length_b   1.000
_cell.length_c   1.000
_cell.angle_alpha   90.00
_cell.angle_beta   90.00
_cell.angle_gamma   90.00
#
_symmetry.space_group_name_H-M   'P 1'
#
loop_
_entity.id
_entity.type
_entity.pdbx_description
1 polymer ?
#
loop_
_entity_poly.entity_id
_entity_poly.type
_entity_poly.pdbx_seq_one_letter_code
_entity_poly.pdbx_strand_id
1 'polypeptide(L)'
;MTNGQKTRKPSKQIAPSLFASNAVVVMGADNRADSASFEVTGSCVSMASLRKQYPSLIVMDYARGVNEHAVYTLGAQIGDAIVAYSFPASKLDCMSRVFITPAKITKNKLGIE
;
A
#
# COMPACT_ATOMS: atom_id res chain seq x y z
N MET A 1 -20.98 -27.62 8.57
CA MET A 1 -20.52 -26.58 7.63
C MET A 1 -20.51 -25.24 8.38
N THR A 2 -19.39 -24.88 9.00
CA THR A 2 -19.26 -23.61 9.74
C THR A 2 -18.68 -22.56 8.80
N ASN A 3 -19.54 -21.67 8.31
CA ASN A 3 -19.14 -20.49 7.54
C ASN A 3 -18.26 -19.60 8.43
N GLY A 4 -16.95 -19.67 8.20
CA GLY A 4 -15.96 -18.82 8.84
C GLY A 4 -16.11 -17.38 8.36
N GLN A 5 -17.01 -16.62 8.96
CA GLN A 5 -16.98 -15.16 8.89
C GLN A 5 -15.69 -14.68 9.56
N LYS A 6 -14.64 -14.48 8.75
CA LYS A 6 -13.53 -13.60 9.14
C LYS A 6 -14.15 -12.24 9.43
N THR A 7 -14.25 -11.89 10.71
CA THR A 7 -14.65 -10.56 11.17
C THR A 7 -13.73 -9.53 10.51
N ARG A 8 -14.22 -8.91 9.43
CA ARG A 8 -13.53 -7.86 8.70
C ARG A 8 -13.44 -6.67 9.66
N LYS A 9 -12.21 -6.33 10.09
CA LYS A 9 -11.99 -5.24 11.05
C LYS A 9 -12.67 -3.95 10.53
N PRO A 10 -13.29 -3.14 11.40
CA PRO A 10 -14.03 -1.96 10.99
C PRO A 10 -13.12 -1.00 10.23
N SER A 11 -13.65 -0.37 9.19
CA SER A 11 -12.96 0.67 8.44
C SER A 11 -12.75 1.91 9.31
N LYS A 12 -11.56 2.50 9.27
CA LYS A 12 -11.23 3.74 9.99
C LYS A 12 -10.99 4.86 8.99
N GLN A 13 -11.60 6.03 9.22
CA GLN A 13 -11.33 7.20 8.39
C GLN A 13 -9.91 7.72 8.64
N ILE A 14 -9.15 7.92 7.57
CA ILE A 14 -7.75 8.38 7.60
C ILE A 14 -7.55 9.74 6.92
N ALA A 15 -8.51 10.17 6.10
CA ALA A 15 -8.61 11.51 5.53
C ALA A 15 -10.08 11.81 5.17
N PRO A 16 -10.46 13.03 4.74
CA PRO A 16 -11.82 13.34 4.31
C PRO A 16 -12.36 12.34 3.29
N SER A 17 -13.37 11.57 3.70
CA SER A 17 -13.99 10.49 2.92
C SER A 17 -13.03 9.38 2.45
N LEU A 18 -11.83 9.27 3.03
CA LEU A 18 -10.86 8.21 2.76
C LEU A 18 -10.76 7.27 3.95
N PHE A 19 -10.92 5.97 3.70
CA PHE A 19 -11.02 4.96 4.75
C PHE A 19 -9.95 3.88 4.57
N ALA A 20 -9.39 3.41 5.69
CA ALA A 20 -8.51 2.26 5.76
C ALA A 20 -9.27 1.07 6.36
N SER A 21 -9.12 -0.11 5.76
CA SER A 21 -9.70 -1.36 6.27
C SER A 21 -8.72 -2.52 6.14
N ASN A 22 -9.04 -3.66 6.74
CA ASN A 22 -8.21 -4.87 6.67
C ASN A 22 -6.74 -4.63 7.06
N ALA A 23 -6.52 -3.79 8.09
CA ALA A 23 -5.19 -3.46 8.55
C ALA A 23 -4.50 -4.69 9.14
N VAL A 24 -3.33 -5.00 8.58
CA VAL A 24 -2.41 -6.06 9.02
C VAL A 24 -1.12 -5.40 9.45
N VAL A 25 -0.66 -5.71 10.67
CA VAL A 25 0.64 -5.32 11.18
C VAL A 25 1.42 -6.60 11.44
N VAL A 26 2.63 -6.68 10.89
CA VAL A 26 3.56 -7.78 11.14
C VAL A 26 4.58 -7.28 12.16
N MET A 27 4.65 -7.96 13.30
CA MET A 27 5.61 -7.65 14.36
C MET A 27 6.89 -8.45 14.15
N GLY A 28 8.03 -7.80 14.29
CA GLY A 28 9.35 -8.42 14.33
C GLY A 28 9.65 -9.04 15.69
N ALA A 29 10.76 -9.77 15.75
CA ALA A 29 11.20 -10.48 16.96
C ALA A 29 11.55 -9.55 18.14
N ASP A 30 11.82 -8.27 17.86
CA ASP A 30 12.10 -7.23 18.85
C ASP A 30 10.83 -6.53 19.38
N ASN A 31 9.64 -7.05 19.05
CA ASN A 31 8.33 -6.45 19.32
C ASN A 31 8.13 -5.07 18.67
N ARG A 32 8.87 -4.74 17.62
CA ARG A 32 8.59 -3.58 16.76
C ARG A 32 7.83 -4.01 15.51
N ALA A 33 7.14 -3.08 14.86
CA ALA A 33 6.43 -3.39 13.62
C ALA A 33 7.42 -3.49 12.45
N ASP A 34 7.55 -4.67 11.86
CA ASP A 34 8.35 -4.91 10.65
C ASP A 34 7.63 -4.43 9.38
N SER A 35 6.30 -4.46 9.38
CA SER A 35 5.51 -3.89 8.30
C SER A 35 4.07 -3.65 8.72
N ALA A 36 3.39 -2.78 7.97
CA ALA A 36 1.95 -2.62 8.04
C ALA A 36 1.35 -2.56 6.63
N SER A 37 0.12 -3.02 6.47
CA SER A 37 -0.64 -2.82 5.23
C SER A 37 -2.12 -2.66 5.52
N PHE A 38 -2.82 -1.95 4.64
CA PHE A 38 -4.26 -1.76 4.71
C PHE A 38 -4.85 -1.49 3.33
N GLU A 39 -6.09 -1.92 3.14
CA GLU A 39 -6.90 -1.56 1.98
C GLU A 39 -7.44 -0.14 2.12
N VAL A 40 -7.58 0.57 1.00
CA VAL A 40 -8.09 1.94 0.95
C VAL A 40 -9.39 1.98 0.16
N THR A 41 -10.40 2.65 0.71
CA THR A 41 -11.72 2.82 0.09
C THR A 41 -12.26 4.25 0.29
N GLY A 42 -13.34 4.60 -0.42
CA GLY A 42 -13.95 5.92 -0.38
C GLY A 42 -13.41 6.83 -1.48
N SER A 43 -12.96 8.04 -1.11
CA SER A 43 -12.31 8.99 -2.00
C SER A 43 -11.15 8.35 -2.74
N CYS A 44 -11.13 8.47 -4.07
CA CYS A 44 -10.06 7.91 -4.87
C CYS A 44 -8.85 8.87 -4.92
N VAL A 45 -7.68 8.36 -4.55
CA VAL A 45 -6.40 9.02 -4.79
C VAL A 45 -5.82 8.45 -6.08
N SER A 46 -5.55 9.31 -7.06
CA SER A 46 -5.02 8.89 -8.37
C SER A 46 -3.50 8.72 -8.37
N MET A 47 -2.99 7.87 -9.26
CA MET A 47 -1.55 7.75 -9.49
C MET A 47 -0.93 9.07 -9.97
N ALA A 48 -1.68 9.88 -10.73
CA ALA A 48 -1.24 11.20 -11.16
C ALA A 48 -1.07 12.18 -9.98
N SER A 49 -2.02 12.19 -9.04
CA SER A 49 -1.93 12.97 -7.80
C SER A 49 -0.72 12.54 -6.96
N LEU A 50 -0.45 11.23 -6.87
CA LEU A 50 0.70 10.71 -6.16
C LEU A 50 2.03 11.16 -6.79
N ARG A 51 2.15 11.07 -8.12
CA ARG A 51 3.34 11.55 -8.87
C ARG A 51 3.58 13.04 -8.72
N LYS A 52 2.52 13.84 -8.59
CA LYS A 52 2.64 15.28 -8.32
C LYS A 52 3.14 15.56 -6.90
N GLN A 53 2.69 14.77 -5.92
CA GLN A 53 3.08 14.94 -4.51
C GLN A 53 4.52 14.46 -4.24
N TYR A 54 4.93 13.36 -4.88
CA TYR A 54 6.24 12.74 -4.70
C TYR A 54 6.98 12.69 -6.04
N PRO A 55 7.91 13.62 -6.32
CA PRO A 55 8.60 13.67 -7.60
C PRO A 55 9.61 12.51 -7.80
N SER A 56 10.02 11.85 -6.73
CA SER A 56 11.02 10.77 -6.75
C SER A 56 10.43 9.44 -6.27
N LEU A 57 9.42 8.96 -6.98
CA LEU A 57 8.80 7.65 -6.71
C LEU A 57 9.68 6.51 -7.20
N ILE A 58 9.81 5.48 -6.37
CA ILE A 58 10.43 4.21 -6.69
C ILE A 58 9.36 3.33 -7.34
N VAL A 59 9.60 2.80 -8.54
CA VAL A 59 8.69 1.79 -9.08
C VAL A 59 9.03 0.44 -8.47
N MET A 60 8.13 -0.10 -7.66
CA MET A 60 8.36 -1.34 -6.91
C MET A 60 7.78 -2.55 -7.62
N ASP A 61 6.66 -2.38 -8.33
CA ASP A 61 6.08 -3.43 -9.17
C ASP A 61 5.32 -2.82 -10.35
N TYR A 62 5.26 -3.56 -11.44
CA TYR A 62 4.53 -3.20 -12.66
C TYR A 62 3.47 -4.25 -12.95
N ALA A 63 2.29 -3.77 -13.36
CA ALA A 63 1.20 -4.66 -13.75
C ALA A 63 1.61 -5.53 -14.95
N ARG A 64 1.51 -6.86 -14.80
CA ARG A 64 1.70 -7.81 -15.90
C ARG A 64 0.34 -8.17 -16.49
N GLY A 65 -0.13 -7.37 -17.45
CA GLY A 65 -1.42 -7.52 -18.11
C GLY A 65 -2.55 -6.71 -17.49
N VAL A 66 -3.80 -7.05 -17.83
CA VAL A 66 -5.01 -6.29 -17.46
C VAL A 66 -6.02 -7.11 -16.64
N ASN A 67 -5.56 -8.17 -15.97
CA ASN A 67 -6.42 -8.99 -15.11
C ASN A 67 -6.67 -8.32 -13.75
N GLU A 68 -7.60 -8.88 -12.99
CA GLU A 68 -8.04 -8.41 -11.67
C GLU A 68 -6.93 -8.41 -10.60
N HIS A 69 -5.83 -9.12 -10.84
CA HIS A 69 -4.67 -9.19 -9.95
C HIS A 69 -3.51 -8.30 -10.39
N ALA A 70 -3.61 -7.70 -11.58
CA ALA A 70 -2.57 -6.85 -12.12
C ALA A 70 -2.56 -5.51 -11.37
N VAL A 71 -1.43 -5.18 -10.73
CA VAL A 71 -1.27 -3.98 -9.93
C VAL A 71 0.02 -3.25 -10.26
N TYR A 72 -0.02 -1.93 -10.17
CA TYR A 72 1.17 -1.10 -10.10
C TYR A 72 1.44 -0.73 -8.66
N THR A 73 2.70 -0.81 -8.23
CA THR A 73 3.10 -0.39 -6.88
C THR A 73 4.21 0.64 -6.97
N LEU A 74 3.95 1.83 -6.41
CA LEU A 74 4.89 2.94 -6.37
C LEU A 74 5.27 3.23 -4.92
N GLY A 75 6.56 3.30 -4.61
CA GLY A 75 7.09 3.61 -3.29
C GLY A 75 7.51 5.06 -3.16
N ALA A 76 7.12 5.72 -2.08
CA ALA A 76 7.74 6.96 -1.62
C ALA A 76 8.49 6.69 -0.32
N GLN A 77 9.72 7.19 -0.21
CA GLN A 77 10.42 7.19 1.07
C GLN A 77 9.92 8.36 1.93
N ILE A 78 9.46 8.06 3.15
CA ILE A 78 9.02 9.03 4.14
C ILE A 78 9.75 8.69 5.44
N GLY A 79 10.73 9.52 5.81
CA GLY A 79 11.61 9.24 6.94
C GLY A 79 12.40 7.94 6.73
N ASP A 80 12.31 7.03 7.69
CA ASP A 80 12.94 5.71 7.71
C ASP A 80 12.06 4.59 7.13
N ALA A 81 10.92 4.92 6.53
CA ALA A 81 10.00 3.99 5.91
C ALA A 81 9.86 4.22 4.40
N ILE A 82 9.56 3.15 3.66
CA ILE A 82 8.96 3.21 2.32
C ILE A 82 7.47 2.93 2.45
N VAL A 83 6.68 3.89 1.98
CA VAL A 83 5.23 3.75 1.81
C VAL A 83 4.96 3.41 0.35
N ALA A 84 4.47 2.19 0.12
CA ALA A 84 4.15 1.66 -1.19
C ALA A 84 2.64 1.76 -1.45
N TYR A 85 2.29 2.47 -2.52
CA TYR A 85 0.93 2.75 -2.94
C TYR A 85 0.59 1.86 -4.14
N SER A 86 -0.47 1.06 -4.02
CA SER A 86 -0.88 0.09 -5.04
C SER A 86 -2.14 0.53 -5.77
N PHE A 87 -2.13 0.34 -7.09
CA PHE A 87 -3.21 0.70 -8.00
C PHE A 87 -3.57 -0.52 -8.86
N PRO A 88 -4.85 -0.90 -8.97
CA PRO A 88 -5.27 -1.89 -9.95
C PRO A 88 -4.93 -1.38 -11.36
N ALA A 89 -4.42 -2.24 -12.23
CA ALA A 89 -4.04 -1.87 -13.60
C ALA A 89 -5.23 -1.32 -14.40
N SER A 90 -6.43 -1.83 -14.12
CA SER A 90 -7.69 -1.38 -14.72
C SER A 90 -8.20 -0.06 -14.15
N LYS A 91 -7.64 0.46 -13.05
CA LYS A 91 -8.14 1.63 -12.32
C LYS A 91 -7.03 2.45 -11.66
N LEU A 92 -6.24 3.15 -12.47
CA LEU A 92 -5.09 3.97 -12.00
C LEU A 92 -5.50 5.29 -11.31
N ASP A 93 -6.77 5.67 -11.41
CA ASP A 93 -7.34 6.84 -10.74
C ASP A 93 -7.76 6.56 -9.29
N CYS A 94 -7.70 5.30 -8.84
CA CYS A 94 -8.12 4.92 -7.50
C CYS A 94 -7.15 3.92 -6.84
N MET A 95 -6.35 4.42 -5.90
CA MET A 95 -5.49 3.61 -5.04
C MET A 95 -6.32 2.59 -4.24
N SER A 96 -5.87 1.34 -4.22
CA SER A 96 -6.57 0.24 -3.54
C SER A 96 -5.90 -0.21 -2.25
N ARG A 97 -4.58 -0.02 -2.12
CA ARG A 97 -3.83 -0.56 -0.98
C ARG A 97 -2.56 0.24 -0.68
N VAL A 98 -2.20 0.28 0.59
CA VAL A 98 -0.94 0.85 1.08
C VAL A 98 -0.17 -0.22 1.85
N PHE A 99 1.15 -0.26 1.65
CA PHE A 99 2.09 -1.04 2.43
C PHE A 99 3.17 -0.12 3.00
N ILE A 100 3.59 -0.37 4.22
CA ILE A 100 4.61 0.40 4.94
C ILE A 100 5.67 -0.59 5.39
N THR A 101 6.92 -0.30 5.05
CA THR A 101 8.08 -1.15 5.34
C THR A 101 9.29 -0.28 5.69
N PRO A 102 10.26 -0.76 6.49
CA PRO A 102 11.49 -0.04 6.72
C PRO A 102 12.24 0.23 5.41
N ALA A 103 12.64 1.48 5.20
CA ALA A 103 13.31 1.93 3.98
C ALA A 103 14.58 1.14 3.72
N LYS A 104 15.41 0.94 4.76
CA LYS A 104 16.67 0.18 4.66
C LYS A 104 16.42 -1.24 4.11
N ILE A 105 15.42 -1.94 4.63
CA ILE A 105 15.12 -3.31 4.20
C ILE A 105 14.60 -3.33 2.76
N THR A 106 13.68 -2.44 2.43
CA THR A 106 13.05 -2.41 1.12
C THR A 106 14.01 -1.95 0.03
N LYS A 107 14.83 -0.92 0.29
CA LYS A 107 15.89 -0.48 -0.61
C LYS A 107 16.90 -1.58 -0.91
N ASN A 108 17.39 -2.27 0.13
CA ASN A 108 18.31 -3.40 -0.04
C ASN A 108 17.71 -4.50 -0.94
N LYS A 109 16.42 -4.82 -0.76
CA LYS A 109 15.72 -5.81 -1.61
C LYS A 109 15.58 -5.34 -3.06
N LEU A 110 15.47 -4.04 -3.28
CA LEU A 110 15.35 -3.43 -4.61
C LEU A 110 16.71 -3.13 -5.26
N GLY A 111 17.82 -3.33 -4.55
CA GLY A 111 19.16 -2.97 -5.04
C GLY A 111 19.36 -1.46 -5.22
N ILE A 112 18.69 -0.65 -4.39
CA ILE A 112 18.76 0.81 -4.42
C ILE A 112 19.58 1.26 -3.21
N GLU A 113 20.60 2.11 -3.41
CA GLU A 113 21.41 2.69 -2.33
C GLU A 113 20.70 3.87 -1.62
#